data_AF-A0A6N3BYA1-F1
#
_entry.id   AF-A0A6N3BYA1-F1
#
_cell.length_a   1.000
_cell.length_b   1.000
_cell.length_c   1.000
_cell.angle_alpha   90.00
_cell.angle_beta   90.00
_cell.angle_gamma   90.00
#
_symmetry.space_group_name_H-M   'P 1'
#
loop_
_entity.id
_entity.type
_entity.pdbx_description
1 polymer ?
#
loop_
_entity_poly.entity_id
_entity_poly.type
_entity_poly.pdbx_seq_one_letter_code
_entity_poly.pdbx_strand_id
1 'polypeptide(L)' 'MPIKDIILLSACLSGHLVRYNGTDKSCSSDLLQHWREEGRLVTHCPDLAAWLALKTAQSQGGIENPRVLGSILSPGTTI' A
#
# COMPACT_ATOMS: atom_id res chain seq x y z
N MET A 1 4.10 -23.26 20.34
CA MET A 1 3.95 -23.15 18.88
C MET A 1 5.25 -22.57 18.34
N PRO A 2 5.92 -23.21 17.36
CA PRO A 2 7.14 -22.64 16.80
C PRO A 2 6.82 -21.27 16.19
N ILE A 3 7.62 -20.26 16.51
CA ILE A 3 7.50 -18.94 15.89
C ILE A 3 7.92 -19.11 14.43
N LYS A 4 7.01 -18.80 13.52
CA LYS A 4 7.22 -18.94 12.08
C LYS A 4 7.52 -17.55 11.51
N ASP A 5 8.62 -17.41 10.78
CA ASP A 5 8.96 -16.13 10.17
C ASP A 5 7.89 -15.70 9.16
N ILE A 6 7.41 -14.47 9.32
CA ILE A 6 6.46 -13.83 8.41
C ILE A 6 7.24 -13.14 7.30
N ILE A 7 6.80 -13.36 6.07
CA ILE A 7 7.40 -12.83 4.85
C ILE A 7 6.45 -11.79 4.28
N LEU A 8 6.94 -10.56 4.13
CA LEU A 8 6.21 -9.50 3.45
C LEU A 8 6.34 -9.69 1.94
N LEU A 9 5.20 -9.83 1.25
CA LEU A 9 5.12 -10.00 -0.19
C LEU A 9 4.47 -8.77 -0.83
N SER A 10 5.11 -8.22 -1.87
CA SER A 10 4.49 -7.16 -2.67
C SER A 10 3.15 -7.64 -3.24
N ALA A 11 2.06 -6.90 -3.01
CA ALA A 11 0.71 -7.34 -3.37
C ALA A 11 0.55 -7.62 -4.88
N CYS A 12 1.32 -6.93 -5.74
CA CYS A 12 1.34 -7.18 -7.19
C CYS A 12 1.86 -8.56 -7.57
N LEU A 13 2.75 -9.17 -6.78
CA LEU A 13 3.22 -10.55 -6.99
C LEU A 13 2.17 -11.60 -6.62
N SER A 14 1.20 -11.22 -5.79
CA SER A 14 0.07 -12.06 -5.43
C SER A 14 -1.15 -11.87 -6.36
N GLY A 15 -1.00 -11.16 -7.47
CA GLY A 15 -2.08 -10.96 -8.46
C GLY A 15 -2.98 -9.75 -8.20
N HIS A 16 -2.63 -8.85 -7.28
CA HIS A 16 -3.40 -7.60 -7.10
C HIS A 16 -3.00 -6.56 -8.16
N LEU A 17 -3.99 -5.89 -8.74
CA LEU A 17 -3.85 -4.84 -9.77
C LEU A 17 -3.40 -3.49 -9.19
N VAL A 18 -2.29 -3.49 -8.46
CA VAL A 18 -1.82 -2.33 -7.67
C VAL A 18 -0.64 -1.60 -8.29
N ARG A 19 -0.16 -2.03 -9.47
CA ARG A 19 0.90 -1.29 -10.16
C ARG A 19 0.35 0.02 -10.72
N TYR A 20 1.25 0.97 -10.97
CA TYR A 20 0.92 2.29 -11.51
C TYR A 20 0.12 2.26 -12.83
N ASN A 21 0.27 1.19 -13.62
CA ASN A 21 -0.43 0.97 -14.88
C ASN A 21 -1.72 0.14 -14.73
N GLY A 22 -2.18 -0.11 -13.50
CA GLY A 22 -3.39 -0.90 -13.22
C GLY A 22 -3.26 -2.39 -13.51
N THR A 23 -2.03 -2.93 -13.64
CA THR A 23 -1.79 -4.37 -13.84
C THR A 23 -1.23 -5.02 -12.58
N ASP A 24 -1.18 -6.35 -12.56
CA ASP A 24 -0.39 -7.11 -11.60
C ASP A 24 0.98 -7.49 -12.18
N LYS A 25 1.74 -8.28 -11.42
CA LYS A 25 2.93 -9.02 -11.86
C LYS A 25 2.95 -10.36 -11.12
N SER A 26 1.88 -11.12 -11.26
CA SER A 26 1.68 -12.41 -10.58
C SER A 26 2.90 -13.33 -10.77
N CYS A 27 3.32 -13.94 -9.66
CA CYS A 27 4.46 -14.86 -9.62
C CYS A 27 3.99 -16.22 -9.11
N SER A 28 4.09 -17.24 -9.98
CA SER A 28 3.66 -18.61 -9.71
C SER A 28 4.85 -19.54 -9.47
N SER A 29 5.72 -19.20 -8.51
CA SER A 29 6.81 -20.10 -8.10
C SER A 29 6.33 -21.11 -7.06
N ASP A 30 6.78 -22.36 -7.15
CA ASP A 30 6.47 -23.42 -6.18
C ASP A 30 6.83 -23.02 -4.75
N LEU A 31 7.93 -22.28 -4.56
CA LEU A 31 8.37 -21.79 -3.25
C LEU A 31 7.38 -20.80 -2.62
N LEU A 32 6.87 -19.85 -3.41
CA LEU A 32 5.82 -18.92 -2.97
C LEU A 32 4.51 -19.66 -2.66
N GLN A 33 4.19 -20.70 -3.42
CA GLN A 33 3.00 -21.51 -3.15
C GLN A 33 3.15 -22.27 -1.83
N HIS A 34 4.31 -22.86 -1.59
CA HIS A 34 4.62 -23.48 -0.31
C HIS A 34 4.49 -22.49 0.86
N TRP A 35 5.13 -21.32 0.78
CA TRP A 35 5.02 -20.30 1.84
C TRP A 35 3.60 -19.76 2.06
N ARG A 36 2.76 -19.79 1.01
CA ARG A 36 1.34 -19.44 1.10
C ARG A 36 0.57 -20.49 1.89
N GLU A 37 0.74 -21.77 1.55
CA GLU A 37 0.13 -22.90 2.28
C GLU A 37 0.58 -22.94 3.74
N GLU A 38 1.83 -22.55 3.95
CA GLU A 38 2.45 -22.42 5.27
C GLU A 38 1.94 -21.25 6.12
N GLY A 39 1.12 -20.34 5.56
CA GLY A 39 0.57 -19.17 6.26
C GLY A 39 1.59 -18.08 6.59
N ARG A 40 2.70 -18.00 5.85
CA ARG A 40 3.81 -17.07 6.14
C ARG A 40 3.72 -15.75 5.41
N LEU A 41 2.91 -15.67 4.36
CA LEU A 41 2.90 -14.52 3.45
C LEU A 41 1.92 -13.45 3.93
N VAL A 42 2.42 -12.22 4.10
CA VAL A 42 1.60 -11.02 4.31
C VAL A 42 1.74 -10.12 3.08
N THR A 43 0.63 -9.81 2.42
CA THR A 43 0.64 -8.97 1.21
C THR A 43 0.59 -7.48 1.56
N HIS A 44 1.44 -6.68 0.92
CA HIS A 44 1.47 -5.24 1.13
C HIS A 44 1.78 -4.47 -0.16
N CYS A 45 1.15 -3.32 -0.34
CA CYS A 45 1.47 -2.35 -1.38
C CYS A 45 1.67 -0.98 -0.72
N PRO A 46 2.91 -0.48 -0.64
CA PRO A 46 3.20 0.76 0.08
C PRO A 46 2.53 1.97 -0.58
N ASP A 47 2.48 2.04 -1.91
CA ASP A 47 1.86 3.15 -2.64
C ASP A 47 0.36 3.25 -2.36
N LEU A 48 -0.36 2.11 -2.42
CA LEU A 48 -1.79 2.07 -2.12
C LEU A 48 -2.05 2.36 -0.63
N ALA A 49 -1.22 1.85 0.27
CA ALA A 49 -1.34 2.12 1.70
C ALA A 49 -1.14 3.61 2.01
N ALA A 50 -0.16 4.26 1.39
CA ALA A 50 0.09 5.69 1.53
C ALA A 50 -1.07 6.52 0.99
N TRP A 51 -1.62 6.16 -0.19
CA TRP A 51 -2.80 6.81 -0.75
C TRP A 51 -4.01 6.71 0.18
N LEU A 52 -4.29 5.52 0.69
CA LEU A 52 -5.40 5.30 1.63
C LEU A 52 -5.20 6.10 2.92
N ALA A 53 -3.97 6.13 3.47
CA ALA A 53 -3.65 6.91 4.65
C ALA A 53 -3.87 8.42 4.42
N LEU A 54 -3.44 8.95 3.27
CA LEU A 54 -3.67 10.33 2.89
C LEU A 54 -5.17 10.63 2.78
N LYS A 55 -5.94 9.76 2.12
CA LYS A 55 -7.39 9.92 1.97
C LYS A 55 -8.10 9.94 3.33
N THR A 56 -7.72 9.06 4.24
CA THR A 56 -8.24 9.04 5.62
C THR A 56 -7.92 10.35 6.35
N ALA A 57 -6.68 10.84 6.27
CA ALA A 57 -6.27 12.07 6.92
C ALA A 57 -7.01 13.32 6.38
N GLN A 58 -7.27 13.37 5.07
CA GLN A 58 -8.08 14.44 4.45
C GLN A 58 -9.54 14.38 4.91
N SER A 59 -10.11 13.18 5.04
CA SER A 59 -11.50 13.02 5.49
C SER A 59 -11.72 13.40 6.96
N GLN A 60 -10.68 13.39 7.78
CA GLN A 60 -10.75 13.64 9.23
C GLN A 60 -10.42 15.10 9.63
N GLY A 61 -10.26 16.02 8.67
CA GLY A 61 -10.06 17.44 8.98
C GLY A 61 -8.60 17.89 9.10
N GLY A 62 -7.65 17.16 8.51
CA GLY A 62 -6.38 17.72 8.07
C GLY A 62 -5.12 17.26 8.81
N ILE A 63 -4.09 16.94 8.03
CA ILE A 63 -2.70 17.00 8.51
C ILE A 63 -2.30 18.48 8.63
N GLU A 64 -2.46 19.08 9.79
CA GLU A 64 -1.96 20.43 10.09
C GLU A 64 -0.42 20.49 10.23
N ASN A 65 0.31 19.65 9.49
CA ASN A 65 1.77 19.67 9.48
C ASN A 65 2.29 20.49 8.30
N PRO A 66 2.77 21.73 8.54
CA PRO A 66 3.23 22.65 7.48
C PRO A 66 4.48 22.15 6.73
N ARG A 67 5.09 21.04 7.15
CA ARG A 67 6.28 20.48 6.50
C ARG A 67 5.98 19.54 5.32
N VAL A 68 4.71 19.15 5.13
CA VAL A 68 4.25 18.32 3.99
C VAL A 68 3.47 19.15 2.94
N LEU A 69 3.05 20.36 3.29
CA LEU A 69 2.14 21.20 2.49
C LEU A 69 2.85 22.27 1.65
N GLY A 70 3.97 21.93 1.00
CA GLY A 70 4.72 22.87 0.16
C GLY A 70 4.07 23.21 -1.19
N SER A 71 2.98 22.54 -1.58
CA SER A 71 2.47 22.69 -2.95
C SER A 71 0.99 22.37 -3.17
N ILE A 72 0.15 22.32 -2.12
CA ILE A 72 -1.30 22.44 -2.34
C ILE A 72 -1.62 23.93 -2.43
N LEU A 73 -1.29 24.50 -3.58
CA LEU A 73 -1.78 25.80 -4.01
C LEU A 73 -3.31 25.67 -4.14
N SER A 74 -4.05 26.14 -3.15
CA SER A 74 -5.49 26.35 -3.30
C SER A 74 -5.70 27.56 -4.23
N PRO A 75 -6.29 27.41 -5.44
CA PRO A 75 -6.76 28.55 -6.18
C PRO A 75 -8.19 28.86 -5.70
N GLY A 76 -8.37 30.00 -5.04
CA GLY A 76 -9.70 30.63 -5.00
C GLY A 76 -10.34 30.88 -3.64
N THR A 77 -9.60 31.37 -2.65
CA THR A 77 -10.24 32.16 -1.58
C THR A 77 -10.15 33.64 -1.92
N THR A 78 -11.21 34.15 -2.55
CA THR A 78 -11.58 35.56 -2.51
C THR A 78 -13.09 35.60 -2.25
N ILE A 79 -13.50 36.16 -1.11
CA ILE A 79 -14.85 36.69 -0.89
C ILE A 79 -14.95 38.08 -1.51
#